data_AF-A0A7X4FHB1-F1
#
_entry.id   AF-A0A7X4FHB1-F1
#
_cell.length_a   1.000
_cell.length_b   1.000
_cell.length_c   1.000
_cell.angle_alpha   90.00
_cell.angle_beta   90.00
_cell.angle_gamma   90.00
#
_symmetry.space_group_name_H-M   'P 1'
#
loop_
_entity.id
_entity.type
_entity.pdbx_description
1 polymer ?
#
loop_
_entity_poly.entity_id
_entity_poly.type
_entity_poly.pdbx_seq_one_letter_code
_entity_poly.pdbx_strand_id
1 'polypeptide(L)'
;MVTVTFELPEDVLSSVRKGPDHFTRELRLVAAVKWYEMGEVSQSRAAEIAGLSRGEFIEALGRFEVSVFQYSVDEIAEEVSRE
;
A
#
# COMPACT_ATOMS: atom_id res chain seq x y z
N MET A 1 16.02 -2.90 11.97
CA MET A 1 15.44 -3.49 10.75
C MET A 1 14.91 -4.86 11.09
N VAL A 2 13.77 -5.25 10.51
CA VAL A 2 13.17 -6.59 10.68
C VAL A 2 13.25 -7.30 9.34
N THR A 3 13.67 -8.57 9.35
CA THR A 3 13.72 -9.42 8.16
C THR A 3 12.62 -10.47 8.24
N VAL A 4 11.82 -10.58 7.18
CA VAL A 4 10.76 -11.59 7.03
C VAL A 4 11.13 -12.49 5.86
N THR A 5 11.08 -13.81 6.06
CA THR A 5 11.40 -14.82 5.03
C THR A 5 10.23 -15.78 4.91
N PHE A 6 9.83 -16.08 3.68
CA PHE A 6 8.77 -17.02 3.34
C PHE A 6 9.05 -17.63 1.96
N GLU A 7 8.46 -18.78 1.71
CA GLU A 7 8.63 -19.52 0.46
C GLU A 7 7.57 -19.09 -0.56
N LEU A 8 7.96 -19.08 -1.84
CA LEU A 8 7.10 -18.82 -2.98
C LEU A 8 7.36 -19.87 -4.06
N PRO A 9 6.42 -20.07 -5.00
CA PRO A 9 6.68 -20.91 -6.18
C PRO A 9 7.95 -20.48 -6.92
N GLU A 10 8.72 -21.45 -7.40
CA GLU A 10 10.01 -21.22 -8.07
C GLU A 10 9.89 -20.31 -9.31
N ASP A 11 8.71 -20.29 -9.93
CA ASP A 11 8.39 -19.53 -11.14
C ASP A 11 7.71 -18.18 -10.87
N VAL A 12 7.64 -17.73 -9.62
CA VAL A 12 6.96 -16.46 -9.29
C VAL A 12 7.62 -15.27 -9.99
N LEU A 13 8.95 -15.21 -9.99
CA LEU A 13 9.71 -14.09 -10.58
C LEU A 13 9.58 -14.06 -12.10
N SER A 14 9.55 -15.22 -12.74
CA SER A 14 9.34 -15.34 -14.19
C SER A 14 7.90 -15.00 -14.57
N SER A 15 6.92 -15.40 -13.76
CA SER A 15 5.49 -15.07 -13.96
C SER A 15 5.24 -13.56 -13.99
N VAL A 16 5.91 -12.79 -13.13
CA VAL A 16 5.79 -11.33 -13.09
C VAL A 16 6.85 -10.58 -13.91
N ARG A 17 7.78 -11.31 -14.56
CA ARG A 17 8.92 -10.77 -15.34
C ARG A 17 9.76 -9.75 -14.57
N LYS A 18 10.07 -10.03 -13.30
CA LYS A 18 10.80 -9.10 -12.42
C LYS A 18 11.99 -9.77 -11.75
N GLY A 19 13.07 -9.02 -11.59
CA GLY A 19 14.20 -9.44 -10.77
C GLY A 19 13.88 -9.41 -9.27
N PRO A 20 14.67 -10.09 -8.42
CA PRO A 20 14.40 -10.22 -6.97
C PRO A 20 14.22 -8.88 -6.24
N ASP A 21 15.07 -7.89 -6.52
CA ASP A 21 15.01 -6.58 -5.85
C ASP A 21 13.75 -5.80 -6.22
N HIS A 22 13.38 -5.81 -7.50
CA HIS A 22 12.15 -5.17 -7.98
C HIS A 22 10.93 -5.86 -7.39
N PHE A 23 10.91 -7.21 -7.41
CA PHE A 23 9.83 -8.00 -6.83
C PHE A 23 9.63 -7.69 -5.35
N THR A 24 10.71 -7.64 -4.56
CA THR A 24 10.64 -7.38 -3.12
C THR A 24 10.13 -5.97 -2.81
N ARG A 25 10.61 -4.96 -3.56
CA ARG A 25 10.14 -3.58 -3.41
C ARG A 25 8.67 -3.44 -3.74
N GLU A 26 8.22 -4.09 -4.80
CA GLU A 26 6.83 -4.06 -5.22
C GLU A 26 5.92 -4.80 -4.26
N LEU A 27 6.31 -5.99 -3.80
CA LEU A 27 5.52 -6.76 -2.84
C LEU A 27 5.33 -5.97 -1.53
N ARG A 28 6.38 -5.29 -1.06
CA ARG A 28 6.33 -4.39 0.08
C ARG A 28 5.37 -3.21 -0.14
N LEU A 29 5.38 -2.62 -1.34
CA LEU A 29 4.47 -1.53 -1.70
C LEU A 29 3.01 -2.02 -1.73
N VAL A 30 2.74 -3.17 -2.36
CA VAL A 30 1.40 -3.77 -2.41
C VAL A 30 0.86 -4.02 -1.00
N ALA A 31 1.68 -4.57 -0.10
CA ALA A 31 1.28 -4.78 1.29
C ALA A 31 0.98 -3.46 2.01
N ALA A 32 1.84 -2.44 1.86
CA ALA A 32 1.63 -1.12 2.47
C ALA A 32 0.33 -0.45 1.98
N VAL A 33 0.05 -0.52 0.67
CA VAL A 33 -1.19 -0.01 0.08
C VAL A 33 -2.39 -0.74 0.65
N LYS A 34 -2.34 -2.08 0.74
CA LYS A 34 -3.47 -2.86 1.22
C LYS A 34 -3.76 -2.62 2.70
N TRP A 35 -2.74 -2.53 3.53
CA TRP A 35 -2.92 -2.18 4.95
C TRP A 35 -3.49 -0.78 5.14
N TYR A 36 -3.10 0.19 4.31
CA TYR A 36 -3.70 1.51 4.33
C TYR A 36 -5.16 1.49 3.90
N GLU A 37 -5.48 0.80 2.80
CA GLU A 37 -6.85 0.64 2.29
C GLU A 37 -7.78 -0.02 3.33
N MET A 38 -7.28 -1.02 4.07
CA MET A 38 -8.01 -1.68 5.16
C MET A 38 -8.06 -0.86 6.45
N GLY A 39 -7.36 0.27 6.49
CA GLY A 39 -7.25 1.15 7.66
C GLY A 39 -6.43 0.61 8.82
N GLU A 40 -5.61 -0.41 8.59
CA GLU A 40 -4.72 -0.99 9.60
C GLU A 40 -3.52 -0.07 9.90
N VAL A 41 -3.12 0.76 8.94
CA VAL A 41 -2.02 1.72 9.08
C VAL A 41 -2.40 3.08 8.50
N SER A 42 -1.85 4.14 9.08
CA SER A 42 -1.99 5.49 8.53
C SER A 42 -1.21 5.64 7.21
N GLN A 43 -1.58 6.64 6.40
CA GLN A 43 -0.86 6.96 5.15
C GLN A 43 0.64 7.21 5.38
N SER A 44 1.01 7.92 6.45
CA SER A 44 2.42 8.18 6.79
C SER A 44 3.17 6.90 7.16
N ARG A 45 2.52 6.00 7.91
CA ARG A 45 3.11 4.70 8.27
C ARG A 45 3.25 3.79 7.05
N ALA A 46 2.26 3.78 6.16
CA ALA A 46 2.30 3.02 4.92
C ALA A 46 3.44 3.48 3.99
N ALA A 47 3.66 4.80 3.87
CA ALA A 47 4.79 5.36 3.13
C ALA A 47 6.15 4.90 3.71
N GLU A 48 6.30 4.93 5.04
CA GLU A 48 7.50 4.45 5.73
C GLU A 48 7.72 2.94 5.48
N ILE A 49 6.67 2.13 5.59
CA ILE A 49 6.72 0.68 5.32
C ILE A 49 7.15 0.44 3.87
N ALA A 50 6.59 1.18 2.91
CA ALA A 50 6.94 1.08 1.50
C ALA A 50 8.38 1.55 1.20
N GLY A 51 9.02 2.29 2.10
CA GLY A 51 10.31 2.94 1.87
C GLY A 51 10.19 4.09 0.87
N LEU A 52 9.07 4.80 0.89
CA LEU A 52 8.74 5.91 0.00
C LEU A 52 8.58 7.20 0.79
N SER A 53 8.78 8.34 0.14
CA SER A 53 8.26 9.61 0.63
C SER A 53 6.73 9.60 0.64
N ARG A 54 6.13 10.52 1.40
CA ARG A 54 4.67 10.66 1.44
C ARG A 54 4.07 10.97 0.07
N GLY A 55 4.74 11.80 -0.74
CA GLY A 55 4.29 12.14 -2.09
C GLY A 55 4.29 10.93 -3.02
N GLU A 56 5.39 10.17 -3.06
CA GLU A 56 5.49 8.94 -3.85
C GLU A 56 4.46 7.88 -3.44
N PHE A 57 4.13 7.81 -2.14
CA PHE A 57 3.09 6.92 -1.67
C PHE A 57 1.69 7.36 -2.14
N ILE A 58 1.37 8.66 -2.11
CA ILE A 58 0.11 9.20 -2.65
C ILE A 58 -0.01 8.92 -4.15
N GLU A 59 1.07 9.10 -4.91
CA GLU A 59 1.10 8.71 -6.33
C GLU A 59 0.88 7.20 -6.52
N ALA A 60 1.44 6.38 -5.63
CA ALA A 60 1.22 4.94 -5.66
C ALA A 60 -0.24 4.58 -5.41
N LEU A 61 -0.93 5.20 -4.45
CA LEU A 61 -2.35 4.96 -4.19
C LEU A 61 -3.20 5.16 -5.46
N GLY A 62 -2.90 6.20 -6.25
CA GLY A 62 -3.56 6.42 -7.55
C GLY A 62 -3.36 5.27 -8.55
N ARG A 63 -2.17 4.65 -8.58
CA ARG A 63 -1.89 3.48 -9.46
C ARG A 63 -2.63 2.21 -9.03
N PHE A 64 -2.98 2.12 -7.75
CA PHE A 64 -3.73 0.99 -7.18
C PHE A 64 -5.23 1.26 -7.06
N GLU A 65 -5.71 2.40 -7.58
CA GLU A 65 -7.12 2.82 -7.48
C GLU A 65 -7.63 2.89 -6.03
N VAL A 66 -6.73 3.20 -5.09
CA VAL A 66 -7.05 3.38 -3.67
C VAL A 66 -7.23 4.87 -3.37
N SER A 67 -8.32 5.21 -2.70
CA SER A 67 -8.59 6.58 -2.25
C SER A 67 -7.47 7.10 -1.36
N VAL A 68 -7.04 8.34 -1.55
CA VAL A 68 -6.10 9.04 -0.66
C VAL A 68 -6.73 9.46 0.67
N PHE A 69 -8.05 9.30 0.76
CA PHE A 69 -8.86 9.53 1.95
C PHE A 69 -9.34 8.19 2.48
N GLN A 70 -9.04 7.93 3.75
CA GLN A 70 -9.44 6.71 4.44
C GLN A 70 -10.82 6.85 5.11
N TYR A 71 -11.65 7.77 4.61
CA TYR A 71 -13.01 7.98 5.10
C TYR A 71 -13.97 7.09 4.32
N SER A 72 -14.87 6.44 5.04
CA SER A 72 -16.02 5.78 4.44
C SER A 72 -17.03 6.81 3.92
N VAL A 73 -17.86 6.39 2.95
CA VAL A 73 -18.98 7.21 2.46
C VAL A 73 -19.90 7.63 3.60
N ASP A 74 -20.10 6.75 4.59
CA ASP A 74 -20.94 7.01 5.76
C ASP A 74 -20.33 8.09 6.67
N GLU A 75 -19.02 8.06 6.91
CA GLU A 75 -18.33 9.12 7.68
C GLU A 75 -18.42 10.47 6.98
N ILE A 76 -18.26 10.50 5.65
CA ILE A 76 -18.40 11.73 4.86
C ILE A 76 -19.86 12.23 4.93
N ALA A 77 -20.84 11.34 4.85
CA ALA A 77 -22.26 11.71 4.93
C ALA A 77 -22.63 12.25 6.32
N GLU A 78 -22.12 11.64 7.39
CA GLU A 78 -22.30 12.15 8.75
C GLU A 78 -21.70 13.55 8.91
N GLU A 79 -20.50 13.80 8.39
CA GLU A 79 -19.83 15.11 8.48
C GLU A 79 -20.64 16.20 7.77
N VAL A 80 -21.10 15.95 6.53
CA VAL A 80 -21.92 16.89 5.76
C VAL A 80 -23.28 17.16 6.42
N SER A 81 -23.86 16.18 7.11
CA SER A 81 -25.15 16.34 7.79
C SER A 81 -25.10 17.16 9.09
N ARG A 82 -23.90 17.42 9.61
CA ARG A 82 -23.69 18.21 10.84
C ARG A 82 -23.47 19.71 10.57
N GLU A 83 -23.46 20.13 9.30
CA GLU A 83 -23.46 21.54 8.86
C GLU A 83 -24.86 22.00 8.42
#